data_AF-A0A166IG19-F1
#
_entry.id   AF-A0A166IG19-F1
#
_cell.length_a   1.000
_cell.length_b   1.000
_cell.length_c   1.000
_cell.angle_alpha   90.00
_cell.angle_beta   90.00
_cell.angle_gamma   90.00
#
_symmetry.space_group_name_H-M   'P 1'
#
loop_
_entity.id
_entity.type
_entity.pdbx_description
1 polymer ?
#
loop_
_entity_poly.entity_id
_entity_poly.type
_entity_poly.pdbx_seq_one_letter_code
_entity_poly.pdbx_strand_id
1 'polypeptide(L)'
;MLSQTAFGLYCLPRVLMRRAQDVHATHRSVLASCSLARLVAGCPAIMSSRADSMSPPPYSFEVSSFPPPPPHEGEISRNWDFQAKFEAAEEPVRLAVLDTITAWTAPPKPDVWDWIERNEVQDAYDNAPVDLKRALDFITDCGYPTYLSDDKDRRTHQYFWRLASAGIEDPGVDTLPILSASAFVADFDYAHEEVKRAVLSTCAIWKYNVQDEYRMPAPHEMLEIYQQSPKKLKTWLNWVLQIGCEASIQSTETLRSFQKFLKRHLDAKIAIRNEVQPII
;
A
#
# COMPACT_ATOMS: atom_id res chain seq x y z
N MET A 1 11.70 33.59 -22.57
CA MET A 1 11.10 32.49 -23.35
C MET A 1 10.79 31.35 -22.40
N LEU A 2 9.56 31.25 -21.92
CA LEU A 2 9.11 30.21 -20.99
C LEU A 2 8.58 29.03 -21.82
N SER A 3 9.31 27.92 -21.82
CA SER A 3 8.87 26.69 -22.47
C SER A 3 7.90 25.96 -21.53
N GLN A 4 6.63 25.91 -21.92
CA GLN A 4 5.62 25.07 -21.30
C GLN A 4 5.98 23.61 -21.59
N THR A 5 6.64 22.97 -20.64
CA THR A 5 6.83 21.51 -20.67
C THR A 5 5.53 20.88 -20.19
N ALA A 6 4.76 20.36 -21.16
CA ALA A 6 3.59 19.53 -20.89
C ALA A 6 4.01 18.32 -20.05
N PHE A 7 3.53 18.26 -18.81
CA PHE A 7 3.66 17.07 -17.98
C PHE A 7 2.82 15.95 -18.60
N GLY A 8 3.51 14.94 -19.13
CA GLY A 8 2.89 13.68 -19.51
C GLY A 8 2.30 13.01 -18.27
N LEU A 9 0.98 13.09 -18.13
CA LEU A 9 0.21 12.18 -17.29
C LEU A 9 0.41 10.77 -17.83
N TYR A 10 1.23 9.98 -17.13
CA TYR A 10 1.38 8.56 -17.42
C TYR A 10 0.01 7.87 -17.38
N CYS A 11 -0.25 7.08 -18.42
CA CYS A 11 -1.46 6.31 -18.59
C CYS A 11 -1.62 5.28 -17.46
N LEU A 12 -2.66 5.44 -16.65
CA LEU A 12 -3.18 4.36 -15.81
C LEU A 12 -3.84 3.27 -16.69
N PRO A 13 -3.81 1.99 -16.28
CA PRO A 13 -4.49 0.92 -17.00
C PRO A 13 -6.01 1.14 -17.00
N ARG A 14 -6.58 1.40 -18.19
CA ARG A 14 -8.02 1.57 -18.46
C ARG A 14 -8.89 0.32 -18.22
N VAL A 15 -8.36 -0.75 -17.62
CA VAL A 15 -8.95 -2.09 -17.70
C VAL A 15 -9.88 -2.43 -16.52
N LEU A 16 -9.76 -1.76 -15.38
CA LEU A 16 -10.67 -1.98 -14.23
C LEU A 16 -12.09 -1.43 -14.42
N MET A 17 -12.38 -0.72 -15.51
CA MET A 17 -13.74 -0.19 -15.77
C MET A 17 -14.66 -1.12 -16.55
N ARG A 18 -14.16 -2.21 -17.17
CA ARG A 18 -15.05 -3.07 -17.99
C ARG A 18 -16.00 -3.95 -17.17
N ARG A 19 -15.65 -4.32 -15.94
CA ARG A 19 -16.58 -5.05 -15.05
C ARG A 19 -17.63 -4.16 -14.38
N ALA A 20 -17.39 -2.85 -14.28
CA ALA A 20 -18.40 -1.91 -13.79
C ALA A 20 -19.49 -1.60 -14.84
N GLN A 21 -19.18 -1.74 -16.14
CA GLN A 21 -20.15 -1.47 -17.21
C GLN A 21 -21.12 -2.63 -17.50
N ASP A 22 -20.73 -3.88 -17.25
CA ASP A 22 -21.61 -5.04 -17.47
C ASP A 22 -22.59 -5.29 -16.32
N VAL A 23 -22.35 -4.75 -15.12
CA VAL A 23 -23.31 -4.81 -13.99
C VAL A 23 -24.30 -3.63 -14.02
N HIS A 24 -24.00 -2.57 -14.77
CA HIS A 24 -24.81 -1.34 -14.80
C HIS A 24 -26.05 -1.36 -15.70
N ALA A 25 -26.33 -2.48 -16.41
CA ALA A 25 -27.55 -2.64 -17.20
C ALA A 25 -28.80 -2.99 -16.37
N THR A 26 -28.67 -3.21 -15.06
CA THR A 26 -29.83 -3.58 -14.23
C THR A 26 -29.68 -3.05 -12.81
N HIS A 27 -29.85 -1.75 -12.60
CA HIS A 27 -30.50 -1.16 -11.43
C HIS A 27 -30.37 0.38 -11.48
N ARG A 28 -31.47 1.06 -11.83
CA ARG A 28 -31.67 2.49 -11.57
C ARG A 28 -32.44 2.64 -10.25
N SER A 29 -32.20 3.76 -9.55
CA SER A 29 -32.91 4.25 -8.34
C SER A 29 -32.35 3.62 -7.05
N VAL A 30 -31.89 4.33 -6.01
CA VAL A 30 -32.39 5.55 -5.36
C VAL A 30 -31.19 6.30 -4.70
N LEU A 31 -31.22 7.63 -4.71
CA LEU A 31 -30.34 8.52 -3.94
C LEU A 31 -30.67 8.47 -2.44
N ALA A 32 -29.65 8.39 -1.57
CA ALA A 32 -29.74 8.98 -0.22
C ALA A 32 -28.33 9.21 0.37
N SER A 33 -28.05 10.48 0.67
CA SER A 33 -26.95 10.95 1.51
C SER A 33 -26.97 10.30 2.89
N CYS A 34 -25.81 9.85 3.37
CA CYS A 34 -25.58 9.63 4.81
C CYS A 34 -24.18 10.10 5.22
N SER A 35 -24.14 11.24 5.90
CA SER A 35 -23.06 11.67 6.78
C SER A 35 -22.83 10.63 7.87
N LEU A 36 -21.59 10.23 8.10
CA LEU A 36 -21.20 9.46 9.28
C LEU A 36 -20.41 10.35 10.23
N ALA A 37 -21.15 10.99 11.13
CA ALA A 37 -20.64 11.62 12.32
C ALA A 37 -20.25 10.53 13.35
N ARG A 38 -19.04 10.62 13.88
CA ARG A 38 -18.55 9.81 15.01
C ARG A 38 -19.39 10.10 16.25
N LEU A 39 -20.12 9.10 16.75
CA LEU A 39 -20.82 9.14 18.03
C LEU A 39 -19.85 8.64 19.12
N VAL A 40 -19.33 9.56 19.93
CA VAL A 40 -18.68 9.26 21.20
C VAL A 40 -19.77 9.27 22.27
N ALA A 41 -20.26 8.09 22.64
CA ALA A 41 -21.16 7.93 23.78
C ALA A 41 -20.38 7.33 24.95
N GLY A 42 -20.33 8.07 26.06
CA GLY A 42 -19.80 7.60 27.33
C GLY A 42 -20.74 6.57 27.98
N CYS A 43 -20.15 5.51 28.52
CA CYS A 43 -20.85 4.55 29.39
C CYS A 43 -20.58 4.88 30.87
N PRO A 44 -21.61 4.94 31.73
CA PRO A 44 -21.44 4.91 33.17
C PRO A 44 -21.27 3.46 33.67
N ALA A 45 -20.68 3.36 34.86
CA ALA A 45 -20.16 2.14 35.47
C ALA A 45 -21.16 1.46 36.44
N ILE A 46 -21.15 0.12 36.40
CA ILE A 46 -21.19 -0.85 37.54
C ILE A 46 -22.52 -1.10 38.30
N MET A 47 -23.00 -2.36 38.27
CA MET A 47 -23.10 -3.36 39.37
C MET A 47 -23.84 -4.62 38.86
N SER A 48 -23.17 -5.77 38.71
CA SER A 48 -22.98 -6.87 39.69
C SER A 48 -24.22 -7.75 39.95
N SER A 49 -24.21 -8.99 39.43
CA SER A 49 -24.77 -10.16 40.11
C SER A 49 -24.18 -11.46 39.54
N ARG A 50 -23.59 -12.27 40.43
CA ARG A 50 -23.13 -13.64 40.21
C ARG A 50 -24.27 -14.59 39.86
N ALA A 51 -24.02 -15.55 38.98
CA ALA A 51 -24.52 -16.92 39.10
C ALA A 51 -23.57 -17.88 38.34
N ASP A 52 -23.13 -18.91 39.05
CA ASP A 52 -22.40 -20.07 38.54
C ASP A 52 -23.20 -20.80 37.46
N SER A 53 -22.56 -21.19 36.35
CA SER A 53 -22.78 -22.50 35.74
C SER A 53 -21.76 -22.78 34.64
N MET A 54 -20.97 -23.82 34.90
CA MET A 54 -20.47 -24.84 33.98
C MET A 54 -20.17 -24.48 32.52
N SER A 55 -18.88 -24.67 32.20
CA SER A 55 -18.32 -25.01 30.90
C SER A 55 -18.30 -23.89 29.85
N PRO A 56 -17.13 -23.61 29.24
CA PRO A 56 -17.13 -22.79 28.04
C PRO A 56 -18.02 -23.47 26.99
N PRO A 57 -18.91 -22.74 26.30
CA PRO A 57 -19.62 -23.29 25.16
C PRO A 57 -18.59 -23.85 24.17
N PRO A 58 -18.87 -24.98 23.49
CA PRO A 58 -17.97 -25.58 22.53
C PRO A 58 -18.00 -24.70 21.28
N TYR A 59 -17.31 -23.57 21.33
CA TYR A 59 -16.86 -22.93 20.11
C TYR A 59 -15.77 -23.84 19.58
N SER A 60 -16.17 -24.64 18.58
CA SER A 60 -15.28 -25.31 17.65
C SER A 60 -14.21 -24.30 17.27
N PHE A 61 -13.02 -24.45 17.83
CA PHE A 61 -11.84 -24.10 17.06
C PHE A 61 -11.97 -24.98 15.82
N GLU A 62 -12.45 -24.41 14.71
CA GLU A 62 -12.25 -25.00 13.41
C GLU A 62 -10.74 -25.12 13.28
N VAL A 63 -10.23 -26.29 13.66
CA VAL A 63 -8.88 -26.72 13.31
C VAL A 63 -8.87 -26.57 11.81
N SER A 64 -8.08 -25.60 11.32
CA SER A 64 -7.92 -25.34 9.89
C SER A 64 -7.83 -26.69 9.19
N SER A 65 -8.85 -27.02 8.40
CA SER A 65 -9.10 -28.38 7.92
C SER A 65 -8.13 -28.80 6.83
N PHE A 66 -7.18 -27.92 6.51
CA PHE A 66 -6.17 -28.08 5.50
C PHE A 66 -4.84 -28.35 6.20
N PRO A 67 -4.46 -29.63 6.41
CA PRO A 67 -3.11 -29.95 6.83
C PRO A 67 -2.12 -29.33 5.83
N PRO A 68 -0.95 -28.84 6.29
CA PRO A 68 0.04 -28.27 5.38
C PRO A 68 0.37 -29.28 4.29
N PRO A 69 0.41 -28.88 3.00
CA PRO A 69 0.83 -29.74 1.92
C PRO A 69 2.16 -30.45 2.26
N PRO A 70 2.36 -31.69 1.81
CA PRO A 70 3.65 -32.36 2.00
C PRO A 70 4.78 -31.54 1.35
N PRO A 71 6.00 -31.55 1.92
CA PRO A 71 7.16 -30.94 1.29
C PRO A 71 7.39 -31.48 -0.12
N HIS A 72 7.98 -30.67 -1.00
CA HIS A 72 8.39 -31.14 -2.31
C HIS A 72 9.50 -32.19 -2.21
N GLU A 73 9.62 -33.03 -3.24
CA GLU A 73 10.63 -34.08 -3.30
C GLU A 73 12.04 -33.48 -3.16
N GLY A 74 12.72 -33.78 -2.05
CA GLY A 74 14.05 -33.26 -1.71
C GLY A 74 14.10 -32.11 -0.70
N GLU A 75 12.96 -31.54 -0.29
CA GLU A 75 12.90 -30.54 0.78
C GLU A 75 12.79 -31.19 2.17
N ILE A 76 13.75 -30.91 3.05
CA ILE A 76 13.76 -31.43 4.43
C ILE A 76 12.73 -30.69 5.31
N SER A 77 12.49 -29.40 5.02
CA SER A 77 11.49 -28.58 5.69
C SER A 77 11.18 -27.34 4.85
N ARG A 78 9.89 -27.12 4.56
CA ARG A 78 9.40 -25.90 3.93
C ARG A 78 8.96 -24.91 5.01
N ASN A 79 9.24 -23.61 4.84
CA ASN A 79 8.75 -22.60 5.77
C ASN A 79 7.26 -22.34 5.52
N TRP A 80 6.41 -22.79 6.43
CA TRP A 80 4.95 -22.66 6.37
C TRP A 80 4.41 -21.42 7.08
N ASP A 81 5.27 -20.51 7.54
CA ASP A 81 4.87 -19.30 8.28
C ASP A 81 3.87 -18.45 7.49
N PHE A 82 4.08 -18.30 6.18
CA PHE A 82 3.18 -17.53 5.33
C PHE A 82 1.81 -18.21 5.16
N GLN A 83 1.76 -19.50 4.80
CA GLN A 83 0.49 -20.25 4.72
C GLN A 83 -0.27 -20.18 6.05
N ALA A 84 0.42 -20.34 7.18
CA ALA A 84 -0.21 -20.28 8.49
C ALA A 84 -0.85 -18.90 8.74
N LYS A 85 -0.15 -17.81 8.42
CA LYS A 85 -0.70 -16.44 8.49
C LYS A 85 -1.87 -16.24 7.54
N PHE A 86 -1.74 -16.71 6.30
CA PHE A 86 -2.79 -16.61 5.28
C PHE A 86 -4.05 -17.34 5.74
N GLU A 87 -3.95 -18.60 6.17
CA GLU A 87 -5.09 -19.40 6.64
C GLU A 87 -5.73 -18.83 7.91
N ALA A 88 -4.95 -18.21 8.79
CA ALA A 88 -5.46 -17.53 9.99
C ALA A 88 -6.13 -16.18 9.70
N ALA A 89 -5.93 -15.60 8.51
CA ALA A 89 -6.47 -14.30 8.15
C ALA A 89 -7.97 -14.35 7.81
N GLU A 90 -8.65 -13.22 8.01
CA GLU A 90 -10.04 -13.05 7.61
C GLU A 90 -10.22 -13.22 6.09
N GLU A 91 -11.40 -13.65 5.65
CA GLU A 91 -11.70 -13.88 4.23
C GLU A 91 -11.34 -12.69 3.33
N PRO A 92 -11.64 -11.42 3.68
CA PRO A 92 -11.26 -10.29 2.84
C PRO A 92 -9.74 -10.14 2.67
N VAL A 93 -8.95 -10.48 3.69
CA VAL A 93 -7.49 -10.43 3.63
C VAL A 93 -6.96 -11.58 2.76
N ARG A 94 -7.52 -12.79 2.90
CA ARG A 94 -7.18 -13.93 2.04
C ARG A 94 -7.46 -13.63 0.56
N LEU A 95 -8.62 -13.07 0.24
CA LEU A 95 -8.94 -12.62 -1.13
C LEU A 95 -7.96 -11.55 -1.61
N ALA A 96 -7.58 -10.59 -0.76
CA ALA A 96 -6.59 -9.58 -1.12
C ALA A 96 -5.22 -10.18 -1.46
N VAL A 97 -4.80 -11.23 -0.75
CA VAL A 97 -3.56 -11.99 -1.06
C VAL A 97 -3.66 -12.63 -2.44
N LEU A 98 -4.71 -13.41 -2.71
CA LEU A 98 -4.89 -14.10 -4.00
C LEU A 98 -4.98 -13.12 -5.17
N ASP A 99 -5.75 -12.04 -5.00
CA ASP A 99 -5.87 -10.97 -5.98
C ASP A 99 -4.51 -10.29 -6.24
N THR A 100 -3.70 -10.09 -5.21
CA THR A 100 -2.37 -9.46 -5.33
C THR A 100 -1.41 -10.34 -6.12
N ILE A 101 -1.35 -11.65 -5.81
CA ILE A 101 -0.52 -12.58 -6.57
C ILE A 101 -0.95 -12.58 -8.05
N THR A 102 -2.26 -12.65 -8.28
CA THR A 102 -2.82 -12.66 -9.63
C THR A 102 -2.49 -11.35 -10.37
N ALA A 103 -2.60 -10.19 -9.71
CA ALA A 103 -2.29 -8.89 -10.30
C ALA A 103 -0.83 -8.76 -10.75
N TRP A 104 0.11 -9.31 -9.97
CA TRP A 104 1.54 -9.21 -10.22
C TRP A 104 2.06 -10.22 -11.25
N THR A 105 1.38 -11.36 -11.38
CA THR A 105 1.74 -12.42 -12.33
C THR A 105 1.01 -12.29 -13.66
N ALA A 106 -0.10 -11.55 -13.70
CA ALA A 106 -0.85 -11.31 -14.92
C ALA A 106 0.00 -10.59 -16.00
N PRO A 107 -0.14 -10.98 -17.28
CA PRO A 107 0.51 -10.28 -18.37
C PRO A 107 -0.05 -8.85 -18.50
N PRO A 108 0.70 -7.90 -19.09
CA PRO A 108 0.19 -6.57 -19.34
C PRO A 108 -1.08 -6.60 -20.21
N LYS A 109 -2.20 -6.11 -19.66
CA LYS A 109 -3.54 -6.14 -20.29
C LYS A 109 -4.05 -7.58 -20.50
N PRO A 110 -4.36 -8.30 -19.41
CA PRO A 110 -4.90 -9.65 -19.54
C PRO A 110 -6.30 -9.61 -20.17
N ASP A 111 -6.56 -10.46 -21.15
CA ASP A 111 -7.90 -10.67 -21.71
C ASP A 111 -8.79 -11.43 -20.69
N VAL A 112 -8.17 -12.29 -19.87
CA VAL A 112 -8.80 -13.06 -18.79
C VAL A 112 -7.89 -13.03 -17.57
N TRP A 113 -8.46 -12.82 -16.38
CA TRP A 113 -7.75 -12.98 -15.12
C TRP A 113 -7.70 -14.47 -14.75
N ASP A 114 -6.49 -15.01 -14.66
CA ASP A 114 -6.23 -16.39 -14.24
C ASP A 114 -5.94 -16.40 -12.74
N TRP A 115 -6.96 -16.71 -11.94
CA TRP A 115 -6.89 -16.58 -10.49
C TRP A 115 -6.09 -17.71 -9.87
N ILE A 116 -5.17 -17.36 -8.97
CA ILE A 116 -4.42 -18.33 -8.18
C ILE A 116 -5.39 -19.09 -7.28
N GLU A 117 -5.33 -20.42 -7.32
CA GLU A 117 -6.12 -21.25 -6.41
C GLU A 117 -5.58 -21.17 -4.98
N ARG A 118 -6.47 -21.27 -3.97
CA ARG A 118 -6.09 -21.17 -2.55
C ARG A 118 -5.01 -22.17 -2.14
N ASN A 119 -5.07 -23.39 -2.66
CA ASN A 119 -4.10 -24.47 -2.42
C ASN A 119 -2.72 -24.20 -3.05
N GLU A 120 -2.61 -23.27 -3.99
CA GLU A 120 -1.35 -22.92 -4.67
C GLU A 120 -0.66 -21.69 -4.05
N VAL A 121 -1.28 -21.07 -3.03
CA VAL A 121 -0.82 -19.78 -2.49
C VAL A 121 0.60 -19.84 -1.91
N GLN A 122 0.99 -20.93 -1.23
CA GLN A 122 2.35 -21.09 -0.71
C GLN A 122 3.36 -21.30 -1.84
N ASP A 123 3.01 -22.05 -2.90
CA ASP A 123 3.88 -22.24 -4.07
C ASP A 123 4.11 -20.91 -4.79
N ALA A 124 3.04 -20.14 -4.96
CA ALA A 124 3.12 -18.81 -5.53
C ALA A 124 3.95 -17.86 -4.65
N TYR A 125 3.80 -17.91 -3.33
CA TYR A 125 4.61 -17.12 -2.40
C TYR A 125 6.09 -17.50 -2.50
N ASP A 126 6.45 -18.78 -2.45
CA ASP A 126 7.85 -19.20 -2.42
C ASP A 126 8.60 -18.82 -3.71
N ASN A 127 7.92 -18.89 -4.85
CA ASN A 127 8.44 -18.50 -6.16
C ASN A 127 8.35 -16.99 -6.44
N ALA A 128 7.66 -16.21 -5.58
CA ALA A 128 7.46 -14.79 -5.80
C ALA A 128 8.76 -13.98 -5.70
N PRO A 129 8.90 -12.89 -6.50
CA PRO A 129 9.98 -11.93 -6.32
C PRO A 129 9.89 -11.26 -4.95
N VAL A 130 11.03 -10.75 -4.46
CA VAL A 130 11.16 -10.16 -3.11
C VAL A 130 10.11 -9.08 -2.83
N ASP A 131 9.82 -8.21 -3.81
CA ASP A 131 8.86 -7.13 -3.60
C ASP A 131 7.41 -7.61 -3.55
N LEU A 132 7.06 -8.70 -4.25
CA LEU A 132 5.76 -9.35 -4.10
C LEU A 132 5.65 -9.99 -2.71
N LYS A 133 6.68 -10.73 -2.25
CA LYS A 133 6.69 -11.29 -0.88
C LYS A 133 6.43 -10.22 0.18
N ARG A 134 7.11 -9.07 0.07
CA ARG A 134 6.88 -7.91 0.95
C ARG A 134 5.45 -7.36 0.87
N ALA A 135 4.82 -7.39 -0.30
CA ALA A 135 3.43 -6.97 -0.47
C ALA A 135 2.48 -7.93 0.24
N LEU A 136 2.68 -9.24 0.06
CA LEU A 136 1.87 -10.28 0.68
C LEU A 136 2.04 -10.28 2.20
N ASP A 137 3.27 -10.18 2.70
CA ASP A 137 3.57 -10.06 4.13
C ASP A 137 2.89 -8.83 4.73
N PHE A 138 2.94 -7.68 4.04
CA PHE A 138 2.23 -6.47 4.49
C PHE A 138 0.72 -6.68 4.57
N ILE A 139 0.12 -7.34 3.57
CA ILE A 139 -1.32 -7.64 3.58
C ILE A 139 -1.68 -8.54 4.77
N THR A 140 -0.93 -9.61 5.01
CA THR A 140 -1.22 -10.55 6.10
C THR A 140 -0.93 -9.96 7.47
N ASP A 141 0.24 -9.32 7.65
CA ASP A 141 0.69 -8.83 8.96
C ASP A 141 -0.13 -7.63 9.43
N CYS A 142 -0.67 -6.84 8.50
CA CYS A 142 -1.51 -5.68 8.81
C CYS A 142 -3.02 -5.96 8.66
N GLY A 143 -3.40 -7.19 8.29
CA GLY A 143 -4.79 -7.57 8.01
C GLY A 143 -5.44 -6.67 6.95
N TYR A 144 -4.72 -6.36 5.86
CA TYR A 144 -5.06 -5.27 4.95
C TYR A 144 -6.11 -5.67 3.88
N PRO A 145 -7.29 -5.00 3.84
CA PRO A 145 -8.41 -5.19 2.94
C PRO A 145 -8.30 -5.34 1.45
N THR A 146 -7.13 -5.12 0.86
CA THR A 146 -7.04 -4.54 -0.48
C THR A 146 -5.82 -5.09 -1.20
N TYR A 147 -6.04 -5.53 -2.43
CA TYR A 147 -4.97 -6.07 -3.25
C TYR A 147 -4.07 -4.95 -3.76
N LEU A 148 -2.83 -5.30 -4.06
CA LEU A 148 -1.80 -4.37 -4.48
C LEU A 148 -1.35 -4.71 -5.90
N SER A 149 -1.29 -3.74 -6.81
CA SER A 149 -0.96 -4.01 -8.21
C SER A 149 0.53 -4.15 -8.49
N ASP A 150 1.36 -3.51 -7.68
CA ASP A 150 2.82 -3.44 -7.84
C ASP A 150 3.48 -2.91 -6.55
N ASP A 151 4.83 -2.84 -6.51
CA ASP A 151 5.56 -2.37 -5.34
C ASP A 151 5.26 -0.90 -5.00
N LYS A 152 4.97 -0.07 -6.01
CA LYS A 152 4.64 1.35 -5.80
C LYS A 152 3.28 1.49 -5.15
N ASP A 153 2.30 0.72 -5.57
CA ASP A 153 0.99 0.60 -4.94
C ASP A 153 1.14 0.14 -3.49
N ARG A 154 1.91 -0.94 -3.24
CA ARG A 154 2.26 -1.41 -1.89
C ARG A 154 2.86 -0.31 -1.02
N ARG A 155 3.89 0.39 -1.51
CA ARG A 155 4.54 1.50 -0.78
C ARG A 155 3.56 2.61 -0.42
N THR A 156 2.69 2.96 -1.36
CA THR A 156 1.64 3.97 -1.16
C THR A 156 0.65 3.55 -0.10
N HIS A 157 0.10 2.34 -0.20
CA HIS A 157 -0.80 1.77 0.80
C HIS A 157 -0.13 1.68 2.18
N GLN A 158 1.09 1.14 2.26
CA GLN A 158 1.84 1.00 3.51
C GLN A 158 2.18 2.35 4.14
N TYR A 159 2.45 3.38 3.34
CA TYR A 159 2.70 4.74 3.82
C TYR A 159 1.44 5.31 4.51
N PHE A 160 0.28 5.28 3.85
CA PHE A 160 -0.95 5.80 4.43
C PHE A 160 -1.48 4.95 5.58
N TRP A 161 -1.29 3.62 5.53
CA TRP A 161 -1.59 2.73 6.64
C TRP A 161 -0.79 3.11 7.88
N ARG A 162 0.54 3.32 7.76
CA ARG A 162 1.39 3.75 8.89
C ARG A 162 0.93 5.07 9.49
N LEU A 163 0.55 6.04 8.66
CA LEU A 163 0.02 7.32 9.15
C LEU A 163 -1.30 7.15 9.90
N ALA A 164 -2.23 6.36 9.34
CA ALA A 164 -3.51 6.07 9.98
C ALA A 164 -3.33 5.35 11.32
N SER A 165 -2.45 4.34 11.38
CA SER A 165 -2.12 3.60 12.60
C SER A 165 -1.46 4.49 13.67
N ALA A 166 -0.76 5.55 13.26
CA ALA A 166 -0.20 6.55 14.16
C ALA A 166 -1.20 7.67 14.55
N GLY A 167 -2.45 7.61 14.09
CA GLY A 167 -3.46 8.65 14.33
C GLY A 167 -3.24 9.95 13.56
N ILE A 168 -2.47 9.91 12.46
CA ILE A 168 -2.14 11.08 11.63
C ILE A 168 -3.14 11.16 10.47
N GLU A 169 -4.20 11.96 10.63
CA GLU A 169 -5.24 12.13 9.60
C GLU A 169 -4.79 13.04 8.43
N ASP A 170 -3.99 14.06 8.74
CA ASP A 170 -3.40 15.01 7.79
C ASP A 170 -1.89 15.14 8.03
N PRO A 171 -1.05 14.37 7.30
CA PRO A 171 0.39 14.45 7.43
C PRO A 171 0.89 15.78 6.85
N GLY A 172 0.95 16.81 7.69
CA GLY A 172 1.76 17.98 7.39
C GLY A 172 3.20 17.59 7.06
N VAL A 173 3.90 18.41 6.27
CA VAL A 173 5.32 18.17 5.92
C VAL A 173 6.21 18.00 7.16
N ASP A 174 5.81 18.55 8.30
CA ASP A 174 6.62 18.51 9.52
C ASP A 174 6.45 17.23 10.36
N THR A 175 5.43 16.40 10.08
CA THR A 175 5.12 15.16 10.82
C THR A 175 5.67 13.90 10.15
N LEU A 176 6.26 14.04 8.96
CA LEU A 176 6.81 12.91 8.23
C LEU A 176 8.12 12.40 8.84
N PRO A 177 8.31 11.08 8.95
CA PRO A 177 9.50 10.50 9.55
C PRO A 177 10.75 10.84 8.73
N ILE A 178 11.79 11.29 9.42
CA ILE A 178 13.09 11.58 8.82
C ILE A 178 14.05 10.43 9.08
N LEU A 179 14.49 9.75 8.03
CA LEU A 179 15.53 8.72 8.08
C LEU A 179 16.88 9.32 8.48
N SER A 180 17.75 8.49 9.07
CA SER A 180 19.16 8.83 9.18
C SER A 180 19.77 8.94 7.78
N ALA A 181 20.86 9.70 7.64
CA ALA A 181 21.49 9.88 6.32
C ALA A 181 21.99 8.55 5.72
N SER A 182 22.51 7.64 6.54
CA SER A 182 22.93 6.32 6.08
C SER A 182 21.75 5.45 5.64
N ALA A 183 20.64 5.45 6.38
CA ALA A 183 19.44 4.72 5.99
C ALA A 183 18.83 5.28 4.70
N PHE A 184 18.79 6.60 4.55
CA PHE A 184 18.33 7.25 3.33
C PHE A 184 19.16 6.84 2.10
N VAL A 185 20.49 6.85 2.21
CA VAL A 185 21.38 6.48 1.08
C VAL A 185 21.23 4.99 0.74
N ALA A 186 21.15 4.11 1.74
CA ALA A 186 20.90 2.70 1.50
C ALA A 186 19.57 2.46 0.75
N ASP A 187 18.49 3.14 1.18
CA ASP A 187 17.19 3.07 0.50
C ASP A 187 17.25 3.66 -0.92
N PHE A 188 17.99 4.76 -1.10
CA PHE A 188 18.20 5.40 -2.40
C PHE A 188 18.95 4.48 -3.37
N ASP A 189 20.02 3.83 -2.92
CA ASP A 189 20.83 2.93 -3.76
C ASP A 189 20.04 1.70 -4.21
N TYR A 190 19.14 1.20 -3.36
CA TYR A 190 18.24 0.08 -3.66
C TYR A 190 17.05 0.47 -4.56
N ALA A 191 16.68 1.75 -4.62
CA ALA A 191 15.50 2.19 -5.36
C ALA A 191 15.62 1.99 -6.89
N HIS A 192 14.48 1.90 -7.57
CA HIS A 192 14.43 1.92 -9.03
C HIS A 192 14.99 3.23 -9.61
N GLU A 193 15.54 3.17 -10.82
CA GLU A 193 16.22 4.30 -11.47
C GLU A 193 15.31 5.52 -11.66
N GLU A 194 14.02 5.31 -11.91
CA GLU A 194 13.02 6.36 -12.02
C GLU A 194 12.82 7.10 -10.69
N VAL A 195 12.79 6.35 -9.58
CA VAL A 195 12.68 6.92 -8.23
C VAL A 195 13.97 7.65 -7.87
N LYS A 196 15.15 7.08 -8.16
CA LYS A 196 16.44 7.76 -7.99
C LYS A 196 16.46 9.08 -8.75
N ARG A 197 16.04 9.09 -10.02
CA ARG A 197 15.93 10.30 -10.84
C ARG A 197 14.98 11.33 -10.24
N ALA A 198 13.85 10.90 -9.68
CA ALA A 198 12.90 11.79 -9.00
C ALA A 198 13.50 12.44 -7.75
N VAL A 199 14.28 11.68 -6.96
CA VAL A 199 15.02 12.19 -5.79
C VAL A 199 16.08 13.21 -6.21
N LEU A 200 16.93 12.88 -7.19
CA LEU A 200 17.97 13.79 -7.70
C LEU A 200 17.34 15.07 -8.28
N SER A 201 16.25 14.94 -9.02
CA SER A 201 15.49 16.08 -9.58
C SER A 201 14.87 16.93 -8.48
N THR A 202 14.38 16.32 -7.40
CA THR A 202 13.85 17.03 -6.22
C THR A 202 14.96 17.89 -5.57
N CYS A 203 16.18 17.35 -5.43
CA CYS A 203 17.35 18.12 -4.97
C CYS A 203 17.68 19.29 -5.90
N ALA A 204 17.73 19.03 -7.21
CA ALA A 204 18.06 20.05 -8.22
C ALA A 204 17.05 21.20 -8.23
N ILE A 205 15.76 20.87 -8.19
CA ILE A 205 14.67 21.86 -8.14
C ILE A 205 14.70 22.64 -6.83
N TRP A 206 14.96 21.98 -5.70
CA TRP A 206 15.13 22.68 -4.42
C TRP A 206 16.26 23.70 -4.50
N LYS A 207 17.44 23.29 -4.99
CA LYS A 207 18.61 24.17 -5.12
C LYS A 207 18.29 25.36 -6.04
N TYR A 208 17.65 25.09 -7.17
CA TYR A 208 17.19 26.13 -8.10
C TYR A 208 16.26 27.14 -7.41
N ASN A 209 15.27 26.67 -6.65
CA ASN A 209 14.31 27.55 -5.97
C ASN A 209 14.95 28.40 -4.86
N VAL A 210 16.08 27.98 -4.28
CA VAL A 210 16.76 28.69 -3.18
C VAL A 210 17.91 29.55 -3.68
N GLN A 211 18.63 29.12 -4.72
CA GLN A 211 19.91 29.69 -5.16
C GLN A 211 19.93 30.10 -6.65
N ASP A 212 18.82 29.92 -7.39
CA ASP A 212 18.72 30.14 -8.84
C ASP A 212 19.72 29.31 -9.67
N GLU A 213 20.21 28.20 -9.11
CA GLU A 213 21.14 27.29 -9.77
C GLU A 213 20.50 25.89 -9.92
N TYR A 214 20.19 25.52 -11.16
CA TYR A 214 19.77 24.16 -11.48
C TYR A 214 20.98 23.29 -11.80
N ARG A 215 21.32 22.38 -10.89
CA ARG A 215 22.30 21.32 -11.12
C ARG A 215 21.76 20.03 -10.55
N MET A 216 21.65 19.02 -11.41
CA MET A 216 21.31 17.67 -10.96
C MET A 216 22.53 17.06 -10.26
N PRO A 217 22.41 16.64 -8.98
CA PRO A 217 23.52 16.01 -8.29
C PRO A 217 23.81 14.62 -8.86
N ALA A 218 25.05 14.18 -8.74
CA ALA A 218 25.43 12.80 -9.00
C ALA A 218 24.98 11.90 -7.83
N PRO A 219 24.67 10.61 -8.08
CA PRO A 219 24.23 9.68 -7.03
C PRO A 219 25.15 9.63 -5.79
N HIS A 220 26.48 9.65 -5.99
CA HIS A 220 27.45 9.58 -4.89
C HIS A 220 27.49 10.84 -4.01
N GLU A 221 26.93 11.98 -4.47
CA GLU A 221 26.83 13.22 -3.69
C GLU A 221 25.66 13.18 -2.69
N MET A 222 24.76 12.19 -2.77
CA MET A 222 23.51 12.18 -2.02
C MET A 222 23.69 12.11 -0.50
N LEU A 223 24.74 11.45 0.00
CA LEU A 223 25.00 11.40 1.44
C LEU A 223 25.24 12.79 2.01
N GLU A 224 26.15 13.54 1.40
CA GLU A 224 26.53 14.88 1.83
C GLU A 224 25.36 15.85 1.68
N ILE A 225 24.70 15.84 0.51
CA ILE A 225 23.52 16.65 0.23
C ILE A 225 22.45 16.39 1.29
N TYR A 226 22.13 15.13 1.55
CA TYR A 226 21.11 14.79 2.53
C TYR A 226 21.50 15.25 3.93
N GLN A 227 22.73 15.04 4.38
CA GLN A 227 23.18 15.48 5.71
C GLN A 227 23.02 16.98 5.92
N GLN A 228 23.45 17.78 4.95
CA GLN A 228 23.42 19.25 4.98
C GLN A 228 22.03 19.83 4.69
N SER A 229 21.12 19.03 4.12
CA SER A 229 19.79 19.49 3.74
C SER A 229 18.95 19.95 4.95
N PRO A 230 18.17 21.04 4.80
CA PRO A 230 17.22 21.45 5.82
C PRO A 230 16.15 20.37 6.00
N LYS A 231 15.53 20.35 7.20
CA LYS A 231 14.48 19.38 7.57
C LYS A 231 13.42 19.21 6.48
N LYS A 232 12.98 20.32 5.90
CA LYS A 232 11.95 20.37 4.84
C LYS A 232 12.35 19.58 3.59
N LEU A 233 13.58 19.73 3.09
CA LEU A 233 14.05 18.97 1.93
C LEU A 233 14.20 17.49 2.28
N LYS A 234 14.74 17.16 3.47
CA LYS A 234 14.81 15.77 3.95
C LYS A 234 13.45 15.09 3.95
N THR A 235 12.41 15.79 4.41
CA THR A 235 11.04 15.28 4.32
C THR A 235 10.64 14.94 2.88
N TRP A 236 10.88 15.86 1.94
CA TRP A 236 10.48 15.64 0.55
C TRP A 236 11.19 14.44 -0.08
N LEU A 237 12.50 14.34 0.13
CA LEU A 237 13.30 13.24 -0.40
C LEU A 237 12.87 11.90 0.21
N ASN A 238 12.62 11.85 1.51
CA ASN A 238 12.11 10.63 2.16
C ASN A 238 10.73 10.25 1.65
N TRP A 239 9.84 11.23 1.46
CA TRP A 239 8.50 10.96 0.95
C TRP A 239 8.57 10.32 -0.46
N VAL A 240 9.40 10.88 -1.35
CA VAL A 240 9.62 10.35 -2.71
C VAL A 240 10.11 8.90 -2.64
N LEU A 241 11.11 8.60 -1.81
CA LEU A 241 11.64 7.24 -1.66
C LEU A 241 10.63 6.26 -1.04
N GLN A 242 9.99 6.66 0.06
CA GLN A 242 9.09 5.80 0.82
C GLN A 242 7.88 5.38 0.00
N ILE A 243 7.35 6.27 -0.84
CA ILE A 243 6.19 5.99 -1.67
C ILE A 243 6.56 5.43 -3.06
N GLY A 244 7.85 5.44 -3.43
CA GLY A 244 8.29 5.09 -4.78
C GLY A 244 7.79 6.10 -5.82
N CYS A 245 7.78 7.39 -5.50
CA CYS A 245 7.33 8.43 -6.41
C CYS A 245 8.35 8.63 -7.54
N GLU A 246 7.88 8.56 -8.78
CA GLU A 246 8.70 8.83 -9.97
C GLU A 246 8.67 10.32 -10.38
N ALA A 247 7.84 11.12 -9.70
CA ALA A 247 7.74 12.56 -9.90
C ALA A 247 8.52 13.33 -8.84
N SER A 248 9.26 14.34 -9.28
CA SER A 248 10.00 15.25 -8.39
C SER A 248 9.07 16.15 -7.58
N ILE A 249 9.46 16.49 -6.35
CA ILE A 249 8.77 17.47 -5.52
C ILE A 249 9.37 18.86 -5.72
N GLN A 250 8.54 19.81 -6.15
CA GLN A 250 8.96 21.19 -6.39
C GLN A 250 8.69 22.09 -5.19
N SER A 251 7.64 21.78 -4.44
CA SER A 251 7.16 22.59 -3.32
C SER A 251 6.39 21.75 -2.30
N THR A 252 6.15 22.32 -1.12
CA THR A 252 5.25 21.73 -0.12
C THR A 252 3.85 21.53 -0.68
N GLU A 253 3.39 22.44 -1.53
CA GLU A 253 2.05 22.35 -2.13
C GLU A 253 1.96 21.22 -3.15
N THR A 254 3.04 20.99 -3.91
CA THR A 254 3.17 19.83 -4.80
C THR A 254 3.08 18.53 -4.02
N LEU A 255 3.80 18.43 -2.90
CA LEU A 255 3.76 17.24 -2.03
C LEU A 255 2.37 17.00 -1.47
N ARG A 256 1.71 18.03 -0.91
CA ARG A 256 0.33 17.93 -0.41
C ARG A 256 -0.65 17.53 -1.50
N SER A 257 -0.51 18.10 -2.69
CA SER A 257 -1.35 17.77 -3.85
C SER A 257 -1.21 16.31 -4.25
N PHE A 258 0.02 15.79 -4.29
CA PHE A 258 0.26 14.37 -4.56
C PHE A 258 -0.29 13.48 -3.45
N GLN A 259 -0.07 13.81 -2.18
CA GLN A 259 -0.64 13.04 -1.07
C GLN A 259 -2.17 12.99 -1.15
N LYS A 260 -2.82 14.12 -1.39
CA LYS A 260 -4.28 14.20 -1.52
C LYS A 260 -4.79 13.42 -2.74
N PHE A 261 -4.09 13.50 -3.86
CA PHE A 261 -4.40 12.73 -5.06
C PHE A 261 -4.30 11.23 -4.80
N LEU A 262 -3.18 10.78 -4.24
CA LEU A 262 -2.95 9.36 -3.93
C LEU A 262 -3.96 8.85 -2.91
N LYS A 263 -4.21 9.58 -1.82
CA LYS A 263 -5.21 9.19 -0.81
C LYS A 263 -6.60 9.01 -1.43
N ARG A 264 -7.06 9.98 -2.24
CA ARG A 264 -8.35 9.87 -2.96
C ARG A 264 -8.38 8.67 -3.90
N HIS A 265 -7.27 8.40 -4.59
CA HIS A 265 -7.18 7.27 -5.50
C HIS A 265 -7.28 5.93 -4.73
N LEU A 266 -6.59 5.82 -3.59
CA LEU A 266 -6.67 4.66 -2.71
C LEU A 266 -8.08 4.48 -2.16
N ASP A 267 -8.69 5.53 -1.62
CA ASP A 267 -10.05 5.50 -1.09
C ASP A 267 -11.05 5.03 -2.16
N ALA A 268 -10.89 5.51 -3.41
CA ALA A 268 -11.72 5.08 -4.54
C ALA A 268 -11.49 3.60 -4.91
N LYS A 269 -10.23 3.12 -4.93
CA LYS A 269 -9.93 1.69 -5.18
C LYS A 269 -10.57 0.80 -4.12
N ILE A 270 -10.48 1.19 -2.85
CA ILE A 270 -11.07 0.46 -1.72
C ILE A 270 -12.60 0.45 -1.84
N ALA A 271 -13.22 1.59 -2.15
CA ALA A 271 -14.67 1.68 -2.32
C ALA A 271 -15.17 0.80 -3.47
N ILE A 272 -14.54 0.86 -4.64
CA ILE A 272 -14.89 0.03 -5.80
C ILE A 272 -14.77 -1.45 -5.45
N ARG A 273 -13.73 -1.86 -4.73
CA ARG A 273 -13.58 -3.24 -4.28
C ARG A 273 -14.76 -3.66 -3.39
N ASN A 274 -15.10 -2.84 -2.40
CA ASN A 274 -16.19 -3.13 -1.46
C ASN A 274 -17.57 -3.18 -2.15
N GLU A 275 -17.76 -2.45 -3.25
CA GLU A 275 -18.99 -2.51 -4.05
C GLU A 275 -19.08 -3.76 -4.94
N VAL A 276 -17.97 -4.18 -5.54
CA VAL A 276 -17.94 -5.31 -6.49
C VAL A 276 -17.94 -6.66 -5.77
N GLN A 277 -17.33 -6.74 -4.59
CA GLN A 277 -17.31 -7.92 -3.74
C GLN A 277 -17.70 -7.50 -2.32
N PRO A 278 -19.01 -7.39 -2.01
CA PRO A 278 -19.44 -7.09 -0.67
C PRO A 278 -18.86 -8.13 0.27
N ILE A 279 -18.26 -7.67 1.37
CA ILE A 279 -17.82 -8.53 2.46
C ILE A 279 -19.10 -9.16 3.04
N ILE A 280 -19.34 -10.44 2.76
CA ILE A 280 -20.49 -11.22 3.26
C ILE A 280 -20.19 -11.65 4.69
#